data_AF-A0A7S0SFD9-F1
#
_entry.id   AF-A0A7S0SFD9-F1
#
_cell.length_a   1.000
_cell.length_b   1.000
_cell.length_c   1.000
_cell.angle_alpha   90.00
_cell.angle_beta   90.00
_cell.angle_gamma   90.00
#
_symmetry.space_group_name_H-M   'P 1'
#
loop_
_entity.id
_entity.type
_entity.pdbx_description
1 polymer ?
#
loop_
_entity_poly.entity_id
_entity_poly.type
_entity_poly.pdbx_seq_one_letter_code
_entity_poly.pdbx_strand_id
1 'polypeptide(L)'
;MVAARSADQNANLQAVVPTADRATMGAHIYLSMPLTPVYAGDSFSTVAYANTDGQTLLSWMIVLEWDAAVLLFTGFVGDPKYTAPVTQLIAGTSSIRIVSVGLQANRAVTETKGSDVRVGTVQWQVKGGIPSQQQTRAISGTVSTMV
;
A
#
# COMPACT_ATOMS: atom_id res chain seq x y z
N MET A 1 31.81 -26.61 15.01
CA MET A 1 30.46 -27.20 15.19
C MET A 1 29.45 -26.10 14.86
N VAL A 2 28.98 -26.05 13.62
CA VAL A 2 28.03 -25.03 13.14
C VAL A 2 26.64 -25.60 13.39
N ALA A 3 25.86 -24.96 14.27
CA ALA A 3 24.49 -25.36 14.53
C ALA A 3 23.66 -25.13 13.26
N ALA A 4 23.16 -26.21 12.66
CA ALA A 4 22.19 -26.19 11.59
C ALA A 4 20.92 -25.48 12.12
N ARG A 5 20.54 -24.36 11.49
CA ARG A 5 19.26 -23.70 11.76
C ARG A 5 18.16 -24.61 11.22
N SER A 6 17.27 -25.06 12.11
CA SER A 6 16.16 -25.96 11.79
C SER A 6 15.18 -25.30 10.81
N ALA A 7 14.61 -26.12 9.94
CA ALA A 7 13.79 -25.76 8.79
C ALA A 7 12.35 -25.29 9.12
N ASP A 8 12.11 -24.75 10.32
CA ASP A 8 10.76 -24.49 10.86
C ASP A 8 10.35 -22.99 10.84
N GLN A 9 11.01 -22.13 10.04
CA GLN A 9 10.80 -20.67 10.06
C GLN A 9 10.08 -20.08 8.82
N ASN A 10 9.51 -20.90 7.94
CA ASN A 10 9.04 -20.44 6.62
C ASN A 10 7.64 -19.79 6.63
N ALA A 11 7.48 -18.58 7.18
CA ALA A 11 6.28 -17.77 6.94
C ALA A 11 6.31 -17.25 5.50
N ASN A 12 5.73 -17.99 4.55
CA ASN A 12 5.55 -17.53 3.17
C ASN A 12 4.39 -16.53 3.11
N LEU A 13 4.63 -15.26 3.41
CA LEU A 13 3.67 -14.20 3.12
C LEU A 13 3.64 -13.96 1.61
N GLN A 14 2.88 -14.78 0.88
CA GLN A 14 2.54 -14.48 -0.51
C GLN A 14 1.42 -13.45 -0.51
N ALA A 15 1.68 -12.31 -1.13
CA ALA A 15 0.64 -11.34 -1.43
C ALA A 15 -0.46 -12.03 -2.26
N VAL A 16 -1.67 -12.15 -1.71
CA VAL A 16 -2.85 -12.30 -2.55
C VAL A 16 -3.00 -10.96 -3.23
N VAL A 17 -2.38 -10.81 -4.39
CA VAL A 17 -2.63 -9.68 -5.28
C VAL A 17 -4.11 -9.80 -5.65
N PRO A 18 -4.98 -8.84 -5.30
CA PRO A 18 -6.20 -8.71 -6.06
C PRO A 18 -5.74 -8.29 -7.46
N THR A 19 -5.56 -9.28 -8.34
CA THR A 19 -5.52 -9.04 -9.78
C THR A 19 -6.94 -8.67 -10.19
N ALA A 20 -7.39 -7.52 -9.70
CA ALA A 20 -8.40 -6.79 -10.42
C ALA A 20 -7.71 -6.34 -11.71
N ASP A 21 -8.25 -6.82 -12.83
CA ASP A 21 -7.70 -6.61 -14.16
C ASP A 21 -7.54 -5.11 -14.41
N ARG A 22 -6.28 -4.64 -14.46
CA ARG A 22 -5.90 -3.21 -14.42
C ARG A 22 -6.57 -2.37 -15.52
N ALA A 23 -7.05 -3.03 -16.57
CA ALA A 23 -7.58 -2.43 -17.79
C ALA A 23 -9.12 -2.27 -17.82
N THR A 24 -9.88 -2.85 -16.89
CA THR A 24 -11.36 -2.88 -16.97
C THR A 24 -12.11 -2.13 -15.87
N MET A 25 -11.41 -1.67 -14.84
CA MET A 25 -11.98 -0.83 -13.79
C MET A 25 -11.78 0.63 -14.15
N GLY A 26 -12.84 1.44 -14.10
CA GLY A 26 -12.76 2.90 -14.19
C GLY A 26 -11.89 3.50 -13.07
N ALA A 27 -12.01 4.79 -12.80
CA ALA A 27 -11.08 5.49 -11.92
C ALA A 27 -10.94 4.82 -10.51
N HIS A 28 -9.72 4.38 -10.14
CA HIS A 28 -9.44 3.66 -8.89
C HIS A 28 -7.97 3.79 -8.43
N ILE A 29 -7.70 3.53 -7.15
CA ILE A 29 -6.33 3.46 -6.59
C ILE A 29 -6.03 2.00 -6.22
N TYR A 30 -4.79 1.57 -6.38
CA TYR A 30 -4.35 0.23 -6.04
C TYR A 30 -2.93 0.24 -5.45
N LEU A 31 -2.57 -0.83 -4.74
CA LEU A 31 -1.23 -1.04 -4.21
C LEU A 31 -0.46 -2.06 -5.06
N SER A 32 0.76 -1.71 -5.44
CA SER A 32 1.72 -2.67 -5.96
C SER A 32 2.35 -3.44 -4.79
N MET A 33 2.02 -4.73 -4.70
CA MET A 33 2.61 -5.65 -3.74
C MET A 33 4.03 -6.07 -4.17
N PRO A 34 4.95 -6.35 -3.23
CA PRO A 34 6.24 -6.93 -3.56
C PRO A 34 6.07 -8.29 -4.26
N LEU A 35 6.89 -8.54 -5.28
CA LEU A 35 6.91 -9.81 -6.01
C LEU A 35 7.65 -10.91 -5.24
N THR A 36 8.56 -10.52 -4.34
CA THR A 36 9.31 -11.45 -3.49
C THR A 36 8.59 -11.63 -2.16
N PRO A 37 8.64 -12.85 -1.56
CA PRO A 37 8.20 -13.06 -0.19
C PRO A 37 8.90 -12.11 0.78
N VAL A 38 8.17 -11.69 1.82
CA VAL A 38 8.70 -10.91 2.94
C VAL A 38 8.63 -11.77 4.21
N TYR A 39 9.66 -11.70 5.04
CA TYR A 39 9.81 -12.59 6.20
C TYR A 39 9.48 -11.87 7.51
N ALA A 40 9.24 -12.65 8.57
CA ALA A 40 8.98 -12.11 9.90
C ALA A 40 10.14 -11.20 10.36
N GLY A 41 9.81 -9.97 10.77
CA GLY A 41 10.78 -8.95 11.16
C GLY A 41 11.23 -8.03 10.01
N ASP A 42 10.99 -8.37 8.75
CA ASP A 42 11.39 -7.56 7.62
C ASP A 42 10.60 -6.25 7.52
N SER A 43 11.25 -5.23 6.98
CA SER A 43 10.57 -4.02 6.50
C SER A 43 10.42 -4.08 4.99
N PHE A 44 9.26 -3.67 4.48
CA PHE A 44 9.01 -3.58 3.04
C PHE A 44 8.14 -2.37 2.72
N SER A 45 7.95 -2.11 1.43
CA SER A 45 7.12 -1.00 0.97
C SER A 45 6.22 -1.44 -0.18
N THR A 46 5.02 -0.86 -0.22
CA THR A 46 4.10 -0.97 -1.35
C THR A 46 3.92 0.39 -1.99
N VAL A 47 3.82 0.44 -3.31
CA VAL A 47 3.61 1.70 -4.04
C VAL A 47 2.12 1.84 -4.34
N ALA A 48 1.53 2.97 -3.95
CA ALA A 48 0.17 3.32 -4.32
C ALA A 48 0.15 3.98 -5.69
N TYR A 49 -0.71 3.49 -6.58
CA TYR A 49 -0.93 4.01 -7.92
C TYR A 49 -2.42 4.29 -8.13
N ALA A 50 -2.73 5.25 -8.98
CA ALA A 50 -4.08 5.56 -9.43
C ALA A 50 -4.22 5.29 -10.93
N ASN A 51 -5.23 4.53 -11.30
CA ASN A 51 -5.83 4.61 -12.62
C ASN A 51 -6.87 5.72 -12.58
N THR A 52 -6.68 6.75 -13.38
CA THR A 52 -7.50 7.96 -13.37
C THR A 52 -8.61 7.94 -14.42
N ASP A 53 -8.68 6.89 -15.25
CA ASP A 53 -9.64 6.77 -16.35
C ASP A 53 -9.69 8.02 -17.24
N GLY A 54 -8.51 8.59 -17.49
CA GLY A 54 -8.36 9.80 -18.28
C GLY A 54 -8.80 11.10 -17.60
N GLN A 55 -9.11 11.08 -16.31
CA GLN A 55 -9.40 12.28 -15.52
C GLN A 55 -8.12 12.82 -14.87
N THR A 56 -8.13 14.09 -14.48
CA THR A 56 -7.03 14.69 -13.71
C THR A 56 -7.23 14.35 -12.24
N LEU A 57 -6.24 13.75 -11.60
CA LEU A 57 -6.28 13.47 -10.18
C LEU A 57 -5.74 14.66 -9.37
N LEU A 58 -6.62 15.49 -8.83
CA LEU A 58 -6.25 16.64 -8.00
C LEU A 58 -6.29 16.33 -6.52
N SER A 59 -7.29 15.56 -6.09
CA SER A 59 -7.45 15.13 -4.70
C SER A 59 -7.72 13.64 -4.62
N TRP A 60 -7.24 13.02 -3.55
CA TRP A 60 -7.41 11.59 -3.35
C TRP A 60 -7.44 11.23 -1.87
N MET A 61 -8.16 10.15 -1.58
CA MET A 61 -8.17 9.52 -0.27
C MET A 61 -7.97 8.02 -0.42
N ILE A 62 -7.09 7.47 0.42
CA ILE A 62 -6.85 6.04 0.55
C ILE A 62 -7.29 5.64 1.96
N VAL A 63 -8.10 4.59 2.06
CA VAL A 63 -8.33 3.87 3.31
C VAL A 63 -7.65 2.51 3.18
N LEU A 64 -6.59 2.31 3.96
CA LEU A 64 -5.86 1.05 3.99
C LEU A 64 -6.22 0.30 5.26
N GLU A 65 -6.55 -0.97 5.11
CA GLU A 65 -6.77 -1.91 6.19
C GLU A 65 -5.71 -3.01 6.12
N TRP A 66 -5.30 -3.53 7.27
CA TRP A 66 -4.32 -4.61 7.31
C TRP A 66 -4.60 -5.55 8.48
N ASP A 67 -4.03 -6.74 8.41
CA ASP A 67 -4.00 -7.63 9.57
C ASP A 67 -2.94 -7.17 10.55
N ALA A 68 -3.36 -6.56 11.66
CA ALA A 68 -2.45 -6.10 12.71
C ALA A 68 -1.79 -7.25 13.50
N ALA A 69 -2.22 -8.51 13.36
CA ALA A 69 -1.47 -9.64 13.90
C ALA A 69 -0.17 -9.89 13.12
N VAL A 70 -0.14 -9.49 11.84
CA VAL A 70 0.95 -9.78 10.89
C VAL A 70 1.79 -8.54 10.60
N LEU A 71 1.15 -7.38 10.41
CA LEU A 71 1.79 -6.17 9.92
C LEU A 71 1.68 -5.00 10.89
N LEU A 72 2.68 -4.14 10.82
CA LEU A 72 2.69 -2.80 11.39
C LEU A 72 2.79 -1.79 10.25
N PHE A 73 1.85 -0.84 10.20
CA PHE A 73 2.01 0.36 9.39
C PHE A 73 3.07 1.25 10.04
N THR A 74 4.12 1.60 9.28
CA THR A 74 5.23 2.43 9.80
C THR A 74 5.23 3.83 9.22
N GLY A 75 4.62 4.04 8.04
CA GLY A 75 4.57 5.36 7.44
C GLY A 75 3.96 5.40 6.04
N PHE A 76 3.74 6.62 5.58
CA PHE A 76 3.39 6.91 4.19
C PHE A 76 4.23 8.08 3.69
N VAL A 77 4.84 7.90 2.52
CA VAL A 77 5.59 8.93 1.82
C VAL A 77 4.82 9.30 0.56
N GLY A 78 4.24 10.51 0.53
CA GLY A 78 3.52 11.01 -0.64
C GLY A 78 4.42 11.23 -1.85
N ASP A 79 3.88 11.08 -3.05
CA ASP A 79 4.56 11.50 -4.28
C ASP A 79 4.74 13.04 -4.24
N PRO A 80 5.96 13.56 -4.49
CA PRO A 80 6.25 14.99 -4.40
C PRO A 80 5.44 15.89 -5.32
N LYS A 81 4.65 15.35 -6.27
CA LYS A 81 3.77 16.18 -7.10
C LYS A 81 2.51 16.67 -6.39
N TYR A 82 2.11 15.99 -5.32
CA TYR A 82 0.95 16.36 -4.52
C TYR A 82 1.34 17.22 -3.31
N THR A 83 0.36 17.90 -2.73
CA THR A 83 0.52 18.47 -1.38
C THR A 83 0.79 17.36 -0.38
N ALA A 84 1.54 17.69 0.69
CA ALA A 84 1.91 16.71 1.70
C ALA A 84 0.65 16.01 2.26
N PRO A 85 0.58 14.67 2.21
CA PRO A 85 -0.60 13.94 2.64
C PRO A 85 -0.75 13.98 4.16
N VAL A 86 -1.98 14.06 4.63
CA VAL A 86 -2.34 13.88 6.04
C VAL A 86 -2.68 12.41 6.26
N THR A 87 -2.07 11.81 7.29
CA THR A 87 -2.35 10.44 7.71
C THR A 87 -3.09 10.42 9.05
N GLN A 88 -4.13 9.60 9.16
CA GLN A 88 -4.94 9.47 10.36
C GLN A 88 -5.22 7.99 10.64
N LEU A 89 -4.66 7.46 11.73
CA LEU A 89 -5.03 6.14 12.25
C LEU A 89 -6.48 6.18 12.75
N ILE A 90 -7.27 5.18 12.38
CA ILE A 90 -8.66 5.05 12.82
C ILE A 90 -8.65 4.29 14.15
N ALA A 91 -9.00 4.98 15.24
CA ALA A 91 -8.91 4.45 16.59
C ALA A 91 -9.69 3.13 16.75
N GLY A 92 -9.06 2.15 17.41
CA GLY A 92 -9.66 0.83 17.65
C GLY A 92 -9.69 -0.11 16.44
N THR A 93 -9.04 0.26 15.34
CA THR A 93 -9.02 -0.54 14.10
C THR A 93 -7.59 -0.70 13.55
N SER A 94 -7.42 -1.66 12.66
CA SER A 94 -6.21 -1.83 11.84
C SER A 94 -6.37 -1.10 10.51
N SER A 95 -6.74 0.18 10.59
CA SER A 95 -7.04 1.00 9.42
C SER A 95 -6.41 2.39 9.52
N ILE A 96 -6.01 2.92 8.37
CA ILE A 96 -5.46 4.27 8.24
C ILE A 96 -6.12 4.97 7.06
N ARG A 97 -6.47 6.23 7.29
CA ARG A 97 -6.91 7.15 6.25
C ARG A 97 -5.73 8.03 5.84
N ILE A 98 -5.51 8.14 4.54
CA ILE A 98 -4.45 8.97 3.95
C ILE A 98 -5.12 9.88 2.94
N VAL A 99 -4.98 11.19 3.11
CA VAL A 99 -5.64 12.19 2.26
C VAL A 99 -4.61 13.16 1.74
N SER A 100 -4.69 13.50 0.46
CA SER A 100 -4.01 14.66 -0.11
C SER A 100 -4.98 15.47 -0.97
N VAL A 101 -4.81 16.78 -0.93
CA VAL A 101 -5.67 17.74 -1.61
C VAL A 101 -4.80 18.72 -2.37
N GLY A 102 -4.86 18.66 -3.69
CA GLY A 102 -4.17 19.57 -4.58
C GLY A 102 -2.77 19.13 -5.00
N LEU A 103 -2.24 19.86 -5.97
CA LEU A 103 -0.91 19.70 -6.54
C LEU A 103 0.04 20.74 -5.98
N GLN A 104 1.33 20.41 -5.96
CA GLN A 104 2.36 21.43 -5.76
C GLN A 104 2.26 22.48 -6.89
N ALA A 105 2.47 23.75 -6.54
CA ALA A 105 2.27 24.88 -7.46
C ALA A 105 3.11 24.81 -8.74
N ASN A 106 4.19 24.03 -8.74
CA ASN A 106 5.13 23.87 -9.87
C ASN A 106 4.89 22.59 -10.69
N ARG A 107 3.73 21.93 -10.56
CA ARG A 107 3.43 20.66 -11.23
C ARG A 107 2.32 20.81 -12.26
N ALA A 108 2.47 20.14 -13.40
CA ALA A 108 1.46 20.18 -14.44
C ALA A 108 0.34 19.16 -14.12
N VAL A 109 -0.91 19.57 -14.35
CA VAL A 109 -2.08 18.69 -14.19
C VAL A 109 -2.01 17.44 -15.09
N THR A 110 -1.29 17.52 -16.21
CA THR A 110 -1.06 16.41 -17.12
C THR A 110 -0.24 15.27 -16.50
N GLU A 111 0.58 15.55 -15.48
CA GLU A 111 1.35 14.54 -14.73
C GLU A 111 0.46 13.67 -13.83
N THR A 112 -0.82 14.02 -13.69
CA THR A 112 -1.78 13.36 -12.79
C THR A 112 -2.90 12.64 -13.53
N LYS A 113 -2.67 12.31 -14.81
CA LYS A 113 -3.60 11.57 -15.66
C LYS A 113 -2.88 10.36 -16.28
N GLY A 114 -3.55 9.21 -16.30
CA GLY A 114 -3.01 7.94 -16.78
C GLY A 114 -3.54 6.72 -16.00
N SER A 115 -3.07 5.54 -16.40
CA SER A 115 -3.40 4.25 -15.76
C SER A 115 -2.60 3.96 -14.49
N ASP A 116 -1.41 4.57 -14.36
CA ASP A 116 -0.42 4.26 -13.32
C ASP A 116 0.16 5.53 -12.71
N VAL A 117 -0.71 6.47 -12.33
CA VAL A 117 -0.29 7.71 -11.67
C VAL A 117 0.15 7.39 -10.26
N ARG A 118 1.45 7.48 -9.98
CA ARG A 118 1.99 7.22 -8.62
C ARG A 118 1.40 8.20 -7.60
N VAL A 119 0.93 7.70 -6.46
CA VAL A 119 0.34 8.51 -5.39
C VAL A 119 1.29 8.63 -4.20
N GLY A 120 2.02 7.56 -3.90
CA GLY A 120 3.01 7.53 -2.84
C GLY A 120 3.46 6.12 -2.51
N THR A 121 4.12 5.97 -1.37
CA THR A 121 4.69 4.72 -0.90
C THR A 121 4.25 4.46 0.53
N VAL A 122 3.62 3.32 0.75
CA VAL A 122 3.23 2.83 2.07
C VAL A 122 4.39 1.99 2.61
N GLN A 123 4.75 2.22 3.85
CA GLN A 123 5.83 1.52 4.53
C GLN A 123 5.25 0.59 5.59
N TRP A 124 5.79 -0.63 5.61
CA TRP A 124 5.30 -1.71 6.44
C TRP A 124 6.47 -2.38 7.16
N GLN A 125 6.18 -2.92 8.33
CA GLN A 125 7.02 -3.88 9.01
C GLN A 125 6.23 -5.16 9.27
N VAL A 126 6.82 -6.30 8.93
CA VAL A 126 6.29 -7.61 9.29
C VAL A 126 6.63 -7.87 10.76
N LYS A 127 5.63 -8.20 11.58
CA LYS A 127 5.87 -8.50 12.99
C LYS A 127 6.79 -9.72 13.14
N GLY A 128 7.59 -9.74 14.19
CA GLY A 128 8.39 -10.91 14.55
C GLY A 128 7.52 -12.00 15.19
N GLY A 129 7.96 -13.26 15.12
CA GLY A 129 7.32 -14.36 15.85
C GLY A 129 5.96 -14.81 15.33
N ILE A 130 5.55 -14.35 14.14
CA ILE A 130 4.37 -14.88 13.45
C ILE A 130 4.65 -16.32 12.98
N PRO A 131 3.69 -17.26 13.13
CA PRO A 131 3.86 -18.63 12.68
C PRO A 131 4.22 -18.71 11.20
N SER A 132 4.98 -19.76 10.84
CA SER A 132 5.47 -20.04 9.49
C SER A 132 4.39 -20.48 8.49
N GLN A 133 3.20 -19.88 8.55
CA GLN A 133 2.07 -20.20 7.69
C GLN A 133 1.86 -19.10 6.66
N GLN A 134 1.31 -19.48 5.51
CA GLN A 134 0.96 -18.56 4.45
C GLN A 134 -0.19 -17.67 4.91
N GLN A 135 0.08 -16.38 5.15
CA GLN A 135 -0.99 -15.42 5.42
C GLN A 135 -1.52 -14.90 4.09
N THR A 136 -2.75 -15.30 3.77
CA THR A 136 -3.50 -14.75 2.65
C THR A 136 -4.26 -13.50 3.12
N ARG A 137 -4.25 -12.41 2.34
CA ARG A 137 -4.92 -11.12 2.64
C ARG A 137 -4.34 -10.27 3.79
N ALA A 138 -3.02 -10.24 3.96
CA ALA A 138 -2.39 -9.40 5.00
C ALA A 138 -2.68 -7.89 4.85
N ILE A 139 -3.03 -7.43 3.63
CA ILE A 139 -3.44 -6.06 3.32
C ILE A 139 -4.73 -6.13 2.50
N SER A 140 -5.73 -5.35 2.88
CA SER A 140 -6.91 -5.07 2.08
C SER A 140 -7.16 -3.57 2.08
N GLY A 141 -7.35 -2.95 0.92
CA GLY A 141 -7.63 -1.52 0.83
C GLY A 141 -8.98 -1.31 0.19
N THR A 142 -9.75 -0.37 0.73
CA THR A 142 -10.96 0.12 0.06
C THR A 142 -10.76 1.59 -0.25
N VAL A 143 -10.84 1.96 -1.53
CA VAL A 143 -10.59 3.33 -1.98
C VAL A 143 -11.92 4.06 -2.01
N SER A 144 -11.92 5.29 -1.49
CA SER A 144 -13.09 6.14 -1.61
C SER A 144 -12.67 7.53 -2.09
N THR A 145 -13.25 7.89 -3.23
CA THR A 145 -13.26 9.20 -3.91
C THR A 145 -11.99 9.66 -4.63
N MET A 146 -12.16 9.91 -5.93
CA MET A 146 -11.35 10.80 -6.76
C MET A 146 -12.19 12.03 -7.06
N VAL A 147 -11.61 13.23 -6.90
CA VAL A 147 -12.24 14.51 -7.26
C VAL A 147 -11.22 15.37 -7.99
#